data_AF-A0A968WLU9-F1
#
_entry.id   AF-A0A968WLU9-F1
#
_cell.length_a   1.000
_cell.length_b   1.000
_cell.length_c   1.000
_cell.angle_alpha   90.00
_cell.angle_beta   90.00
_cell.angle_gamma   90.00
#
_symmetry.space_group_name_H-M   'P 1'
#
loop_
_entity.id
_entity.type
_entity.pdbx_description
1 polymer ?
#
loop_
_entity_poly.entity_id
_entity_poly.type
_entity_poly.pdbx_seq_one_letter_code
_entity_poly.pdbx_strand_id
1 'polypeptide(L)' 'MGVDSHNWLTNIRGKFAVGNFLLAATDTGVVRLESRNGGIVKVQEFPNTEPFVDASSHLYASSQGLYAVNHSKICLLKIA' A
#
# COMPACT_ATOMS: atom_id res chain seq x y z
N MET A 1 5.17 14.91 21.12
CA MET A 1 5.70 13.89 20.19
C MET A 1 4.51 13.11 19.69
N GLY A 2 4.12 13.31 18.43
CA GLY A 2 2.99 12.59 17.84
C GLY A 2 3.38 11.13 17.69
N VAL A 3 2.66 10.24 18.36
CA VAL A 3 2.67 8.82 18.02
C VAL A 3 1.72 8.72 16.85
N ASP A 4 2.24 8.83 15.64
CA ASP A 4 1.49 8.56 14.44
C ASP A 4 1.10 7.08 14.50
N SER A 5 -0.07 6.82 15.06
CA SER A 5 -0.63 5.50 15.28
C SER A 5 -1.03 4.98 13.90
N HIS A 6 -0.04 4.55 13.13
CA HIS A 6 -0.16 4.13 11.74
C HIS A 6 -0.89 2.79 11.69
N ASN A 7 -2.21 2.87 11.88
CA ASN A 7 -3.16 1.79 11.94
C ASN A 7 -3.19 0.95 10.64
N TRP A 8 -2.65 1.46 9.54
CA TRP A 8 -2.62 0.75 8.26
C TRP A 8 -1.77 -0.54 8.28
N LEU A 9 -0.84 -0.69 9.22
CA LEU A 9 -0.04 -1.91 9.41
C LEU A 9 -0.60 -2.90 10.45
N THR A 10 -1.67 -2.55 11.16
CA THR A 10 -2.29 -3.46 12.14
C THR A 10 -3.02 -4.62 11.48
N ASN A 11 -3.28 -4.53 10.17
CA ASN A 11 -3.91 -5.56 9.36
C ASN A 11 -3.11 -5.86 8.08
N ILE A 12 -2.74 -7.13 7.93
CA ILE A 12 -2.01 -7.66 6.76
C ILE A 12 -2.97 -7.93 5.58
N ARG A 13 -4.27 -8.09 5.83
CA ARG A 13 -5.26 -8.30 4.75
C ARG A 13 -5.36 -7.06 3.86
N GLY A 14 -5.57 -7.29 2.57
CA GLY A 14 -5.65 -6.24 1.55
C GLY A 14 -4.29 -5.68 1.10
N LYS A 15 -3.19 -6.14 1.68
CA LYS A 15 -1.84 -5.80 1.23
C LYS A 15 -1.38 -6.78 0.15
N PHE A 16 -0.45 -6.34 -0.71
CA PHE A 16 0.10 -7.19 -1.76
C PHE A 16 1.58 -7.48 -1.50
N ALA A 17 1.89 -8.74 -1.13
CA ALA A 17 3.25 -9.20 -0.93
C ALA A 17 3.80 -9.82 -2.22
N VAL A 18 5.00 -9.43 -2.62
CA VAL A 18 5.70 -9.99 -3.78
C VAL A 18 7.20 -9.95 -3.59
N GLY A 19 7.88 -11.08 -3.81
CA GLY A 19 9.31 -11.21 -3.55
C GLY A 19 9.66 -10.82 -2.11
N ASN A 20 10.50 -9.79 -1.95
CA ASN A 20 10.96 -9.29 -0.66
C ASN A 20 10.28 -7.98 -0.21
N PHE A 21 9.19 -7.58 -0.86
CA PHE A 21 8.50 -6.34 -0.52
C PHE A 21 6.99 -6.52 -0.37
N LEU A 22 6.39 -5.57 0.34
CA LEU A 22 4.95 -5.45 0.58
C LEU A 22 4.47 -4.11 0.06
N LEU A 23 3.43 -4.11 -0.77
CA LEU A 23 2.69 -2.91 -1.13
C LEU A 23 1.48 -2.74 -0.21
N ALA A 24 1.28 -1.51 0.22
CA ALA A 24 0.18 -1.13 1.09
C ALA A 24 -0.44 0.18 0.69
N ALA A 25 -1.77 0.23 0.66
CA ALA A 25 -2.50 1.48 0.56
C ALA A 25 -2.56 2.16 1.93
N THR A 26 -2.36 3.47 1.94
CA THR A 26 -2.57 4.38 3.07
C THR A 26 -3.46 5.53 2.62
N ASP A 27 -3.88 6.38 3.56
CA ASP A 27 -4.63 7.60 3.27
C ASP A 27 -3.79 8.67 2.53
N THR A 28 -2.49 8.41 2.33
CA THR A 28 -1.55 9.30 1.64
C THR A 28 -0.96 8.65 0.37
N GLY A 29 -1.58 7.57 -0.11
CA GLY A 29 -1.13 6.82 -1.28
C GLY A 29 -0.57 5.42 -0.97
N VAL A 30 -0.05 4.77 -1.99
CA VAL A 30 0.58 3.45 -1.88
C VAL A 30 2.01 3.63 -1.38
N VAL A 31 2.43 2.73 -0.50
CA VAL A 31 3.80 2.63 0.00
C VAL A 31 4.35 1.23 -0.26
N ARG A 32 5.66 1.18 -0.51
CA ARG A 32 6.43 -0.05 -0.57
C ARG A 32 7.23 -0.22 0.71
N LEU A 33 7.09 -1.38 1.31
CA LEU A 33 7.79 -1.79 2.51
C LEU A 33 8.73 -2.96 2.21
N GLU A 34 9.86 -3.03 2.89
CA GLU A 34 10.76 -4.17 2.88
C GLU A 34 11.10 -4.59 4.31
N SER A 35 11.45 -5.87 4.48
CA SER A 35 12.10 -6.30 5.72
C SER A 35 13.61 -6.03 5.62
N ARG A 36 14.15 -5.24 6.54
CA ARG A 36 15.60 -4.98 6.67
C ARG A 36 16.02 -5.14 8.11
N ASN A 37 17.00 -6.00 8.36
CA ASN A 37 17.56 -6.26 9.70
C ASN A 37 16.50 -6.59 10.76
N GLY A 38 15.46 -7.35 10.38
CA GLY A 38 14.36 -7.70 11.28
C GLY A 38 13.31 -6.61 11.49
N GLY A 39 13.48 -5.41 10.91
CA GLY A 39 12.50 -4.33 10.92
C GLY A 39 11.73 -4.22 9.60
N ILE A 40 10.51 -3.69 9.67
CA ILE A 40 9.76 -3.27 8.47
C ILE A 40 10.10 -1.81 8.21
N VAL A 41 10.63 -1.52 7.02
CA VAL A 41 11.02 -0.17 6.62
C VAL A 41 10.28 0.25 5.37
N LYS A 42 9.85 1.51 5.33
CA LYS A 42 9.30 2.11 4.13
C LYS A 42 10.43 2.50 3.19
N VAL A 43 10.43 1.94 1.99
CA VAL A 43 11.52 2.13 1.00
C VAL A 43 11.11 2.97 -0.19
N GLN A 44 9.81 3.10 -0.47
CA GLN A 44 9.30 3.93 -1.55
C GLN A 44 7.85 4.37 -1.27
N GLU A 45 7.50 5.56 -1.78
CA GLU A 45 6.16 6.14 -1.69
C GLU A 45 5.64 6.51 -3.08
N PHE A 46 4.34 6.36 -3.28
CA PHE A 46 3.64 6.71 -4.51
C PHE A 46 2.51 7.71 -4.20
N PRO A 47 2.82 8.97 -3.80
CA PRO A 47 1.82 9.93 -3.32
C PRO A 47 0.77 10.28 -4.38
N ASN A 48 1.11 10.23 -5.67
CA ASN A 48 0.17 10.43 -6.77
C ASN A 48 -1.00 9.42 -6.79
N THR A 49 -0.93 8.36 -5.98
CA THR A 49 -2.00 7.37 -5.84
C THR A 49 -3.02 7.72 -4.75
N GLU A 50 -2.75 8.72 -3.89
CA GLU A 50 -3.66 9.18 -2.81
C GLU A 50 -5.11 9.39 -3.29
N PRO A 51 -5.41 10.05 -4.44
CA PRO A 51 -6.81 10.26 -4.85
C PRO A 51 -7.57 8.95 -5.14
N PHE A 52 -6.84 7.84 -5.31
CA PHE A 52 -7.37 6.56 -5.75
C PHE A 52 -7.39 5.50 -4.66
N VAL A 53 -6.72 5.73 -3.52
CA VAL A 53 -6.59 4.74 -2.45
C VAL A 53 -6.82 5.37 -1.08
N ASP A 54 -7.17 4.52 -0.12
CA ASP A 54 -7.22 4.85 1.29
C ASP A 54 -6.71 3.64 2.09
N ALA A 55 -6.57 3.76 3.41
CA ALA A 55 -6.07 2.67 4.25
C ALA A 55 -6.95 1.38 4.24
N SER A 56 -8.19 1.46 3.74
CA SER A 56 -9.10 0.32 3.58
C SER A 56 -8.99 -0.37 2.21
N SER A 57 -8.28 0.24 1.25
CA SER A 57 -8.11 -0.33 -0.09
C SER A 57 -7.31 -1.62 -0.08
N HIS A 58 -7.84 -2.63 -0.78
CA HIS A 58 -7.15 -3.87 -1.09
C HIS A 58 -6.37 -3.73 -2.39
N LEU A 59 -5.14 -4.23 -2.40
CA LEU A 59 -4.23 -4.18 -3.53
C LEU A 59 -4.10 -5.56 -4.19
N TYR A 60 -4.28 -5.62 -5.50
CA TYR A 60 -4.13 -6.83 -6.30
C TYR A 60 -3.25 -6.55 -7.52
N ALA A 61 -2.12 -7.25 -7.63
CA ALA A 61 -1.30 -7.14 -8.84
C ALA A 61 -1.91 -7.91 -10.01
N SER A 62 -1.71 -7.36 -11.19
CA SER A 62 -2.11 -7.90 -12.48
C SER A 62 -1.01 -7.61 -13.50
N SER A 63 -1.03 -8.31 -14.64
CA SER A 63 -0.19 -7.98 -15.80
C SER A 63 -0.40 -6.55 -16.30
N GLN A 64 -1.53 -5.91 -15.99
CA GLN A 64 -1.81 -4.53 -16.37
C GLN A 64 -1.33 -3.49 -15.35
N GLY A 65 -0.90 -3.88 -14.15
CA GLY A 65 -0.51 -2.97 -13.08
C GLY A 65 -1.07 -3.39 -11.72
N LEU A 66 -1.40 -2.41 -10.88
CA LEU A 66 -1.89 -2.64 -9.53
C LEU A 66 -3.34 -2.19 -9.41
N TYR A 67 -4.26 -3.10 -9.14
CA TYR A 67 -5.63 -2.74 -8.81
C TYR A 67 -5.74 -2.33 -7.35
N ALA A 68 -6.33 -1.16 -7.11
CA ALA A 68 -6.83 -0.76 -5.81
C ALA A 68 -8.34 -0.92 -5.78
N VAL A 69 -8.82 -1.71 -4.83
CA VAL A 69 -10.23 -2.06 -4.66
C VAL A 69 -10.66 -1.63 -3.27
N ASN A 70 -11.65 -0.76 -3.18
CA ASN A 70 -12.34 -0.47 -1.92
C ASN A 70 -13.85 -0.69 -2.08
N HIS A 71 -14.64 -0.29 -1.08
CA HIS A 71 -16.08 -0.53 -1.08
C HIS A 71 -16.86 0.22 -2.18
N SER A 72 -16.28 1.26 -2.79
CA SER A 72 -16.97 2.14 -3.74
C SER A 72 -16.35 2.18 -5.14
N LYS A 73 -15.08 1.79 -5.29
CA LYS A 73 -14.37 1.88 -6.58
C LYS A 73 -13.33 0.77 -6.77
N ILE A 74 -13.10 0.46 -8.05
CA ILE A 74 -11.98 -0.35 -8.54
C ILE A 74 -11.16 0.53 -9.47
N CYS A 75 -9.90 0.77 -9.14
CA CYS A 75 -9.00 1.61 -9.92
C CYS A 75 -7.75 0.83 -10.34
N LEU A 76 -7.37 0.94 -11.61
CA LEU A 76 -6.08 0.46 -12.09
C LEU A 76 -5.02 1.55 -11.91
N LEU A 77 -4.00 1.25 -11.10
CA LEU A 77 -2.86 2.13 -10.86
C LEU A 77 -1.67 1.71 -11.72
N LYS A 78 -1.04 2.71 -12.34
CA LYS A 78 0.26 2.60 -12.99
C LYS A 78 1.28 3.24 -12.05
N ILE A 79 1.97 2.41 -11.30
CA ILE A 79 3.09 2.80 -10.44
C ILE A 79 4.39 2.46 -11.18
N ALA A 80 5.30 3.44 -11.28
CA ALA A 80 6.57 3.34 -11.98
C ALA A 80 7.73 3.20 -10.99
#